data_AF-A0A7S4LKG7-F1
#
_entry.id   AF-A0A7S4LKG7-F1
#
_cell.length_a   1.000
_cell.length_b   1.000
_cell.length_c   1.000
_cell.angle_alpha   90.00
_cell.angle_beta   90.00
_cell.angle_gamma   90.00
#
_symmetry.space_group_name_H-M   'P 1'
#
loop_
_entity.id
_entity.type
_entity.pdbx_description
1 polymer ?
#
loop_
_entity_poly.entity_id
_entity_poly.type
_entity_poly.pdbx_seq_one_letter_code
_entity_poly.pdbx_strand_id
1 'polypeptide(L)'
;QEYIMRPLLLSGCKFDLRMYLCVVRASPLLVYYRNGYVRRSVYSYDAQDSNLYVHLTNAAMQKKAPRYAEEMENSIWRLQQMEECLVEQGHVAHGWVDSKLVPDIMSMVTEVLQGCKHEIKPFYGSFNLIGFDVMLDDELNPYLIEFNMNPALATSTSVLKAVIPQVVQESLDLVLWAHGVPATPGPRGIAQLSSDVEYCSKPSTLPFPNGQFKLLIDDARGYVWSRSEGKERSSSPRDPCLSPRII
;
A
#
# COMPACT_ATOMS: atom_id res chain seq x y z
N GLN A 1 -13.81 -8.43 17.57
CA GLN A 1 -13.83 -8.50 16.10
C GLN A 1 -14.43 -9.85 15.72
N GLU A 2 -15.45 -9.86 14.88
CA GLU A 2 -16.05 -11.10 14.37
C GLU A 2 -15.06 -11.81 13.45
N TYR A 3 -14.99 -13.15 13.54
CA TYR A 3 -14.06 -13.95 12.75
C TYR A 3 -14.66 -14.27 11.37
N ILE A 4 -13.89 -14.03 10.30
CA ILE A 4 -14.30 -14.35 8.93
C ILE A 4 -14.26 -15.88 8.74
N MET A 5 -15.41 -16.52 8.90
CA MET A 5 -15.55 -17.98 8.85
C MET A 5 -15.31 -18.57 7.45
N ARG A 6 -15.67 -17.82 6.40
CA ARG A 6 -15.50 -18.20 4.99
C ARG A 6 -14.53 -17.23 4.28
N PRO A 7 -13.22 -17.31 4.56
CA PRO A 7 -12.24 -16.51 3.85
C PRO A 7 -12.07 -17.02 2.41
N LEU A 8 -11.69 -16.15 1.50
CA LEU A 8 -11.15 -16.57 0.20
C LEU A 8 -9.87 -17.39 0.43
N LEU A 9 -9.66 -18.43 -0.36
CA LEU A 9 -8.55 -19.36 -0.20
C LEU A 9 -7.67 -19.44 -1.44
N LEU A 10 -6.35 -19.39 -1.26
CA LEU A 10 -5.36 -19.62 -2.33
C LEU A 10 -4.88 -21.06 -2.27
N SER A 11 -5.29 -21.86 -3.24
CA SER A 11 -5.05 -23.31 -3.28
C SER A 11 -5.37 -23.98 -1.94
N GLY A 12 -6.54 -23.65 -1.38
CA GLY A 12 -7.03 -24.19 -0.10
C GLY A 12 -6.44 -23.58 1.16
N CYS A 13 -5.48 -22.65 1.09
CA CYS A 13 -4.89 -22.00 2.27
C CYS A 13 -5.45 -20.60 2.49
N LYS A 14 -5.58 -20.22 3.76
CA LYS A 14 -5.99 -18.87 4.17
C LYS A 14 -4.87 -17.87 3.85
N PHE A 15 -5.24 -16.64 3.54
CA PHE A 15 -4.26 -15.58 3.31
C PHE A 15 -4.77 -14.21 3.77
N ASP A 16 -3.83 -13.28 3.87
CA ASP A 16 -4.12 -11.85 3.97
C ASP A 16 -3.18 -11.06 3.06
N LEU A 17 -3.52 -9.79 2.84
CA LEU A 17 -2.76 -8.84 2.05
C LEU A 17 -2.07 -7.84 2.98
N ARG A 18 -0.75 -7.78 2.94
CA ARG A 18 0.02 -6.67 3.51
C ARG A 18 0.12 -5.57 2.46
N MET A 19 -0.46 -4.41 2.77
CA MET A 19 -0.37 -3.19 1.96
C MET A 19 0.34 -2.08 2.73
N TYR A 20 0.74 -1.00 2.05
CA TYR A 20 1.48 0.10 2.66
C TYR A 20 0.82 1.45 2.46
N LEU A 21 0.89 2.29 3.49
CA LEU A 21 0.66 3.72 3.44
C LEU A 21 1.95 4.43 3.82
N CYS A 22 2.31 5.49 3.10
CA CYS A 22 3.32 6.44 3.52
C CYS A 22 2.63 7.76 3.89
N VAL A 23 2.55 8.04 5.20
CA VAL A 23 2.13 9.34 5.72
C VAL A 23 3.36 10.24 5.69
N VAL A 24 3.46 11.07 4.65
CA VAL A 24 4.58 11.98 4.43
C VAL A 24 4.49 13.17 5.38
N ARG A 25 3.26 13.64 5.64
CA ARG A 25 2.98 14.77 6.53
C ARG A 25 1.60 14.60 7.16
N ALA A 26 1.48 14.96 8.44
CA ALA A 26 0.22 14.89 9.18
C ALA A 26 -0.63 16.18 9.12
N SER A 27 -0.03 17.34 8.84
CA SER A 27 -0.77 18.61 8.70
C SER A 27 -0.04 19.58 7.74
N PRO A 28 -0.66 19.97 6.61
CA PRO A 28 -1.81 19.30 5.99
C PRO A 28 -1.51 17.82 5.72
N LEU A 29 -2.53 16.96 5.80
CA LEU A 29 -2.37 15.52 5.63
C LEU A 29 -1.95 15.19 4.19
N LEU A 30 -0.83 14.46 4.05
CA LEU A 30 -0.29 13.99 2.78
C LEU A 30 0.02 12.49 2.90
N VAL A 31 -0.74 11.67 2.16
CA VAL A 31 -0.68 10.20 2.25
C VAL A 31 -0.60 9.58 0.87
N TYR A 32 0.28 8.59 0.74
CA TYR A 32 0.42 7.75 -0.44
C TYR A 32 0.15 6.30 -0.10
N TYR A 33 -0.45 5.57 -1.05
CA TYR A 33 -0.71 4.15 -0.99
C TYR A 33 0.27 3.38 -1.88
N ARG A 34 0.70 2.19 -1.46
CA ARG A 34 1.47 1.27 -2.29
C ARG A 34 1.04 -0.17 -2.06
N ASN A 35 0.95 -0.92 -3.15
CA ASN A 35 0.79 -2.37 -3.11
C ASN A 35 1.94 -3.01 -2.31
N GLY A 36 1.63 -4.05 -1.55
CA GLY A 36 2.64 -4.86 -0.88
C GLY A 36 2.64 -6.29 -1.41
N TYR A 37 2.34 -7.25 -0.54
CA TYR A 37 2.45 -8.68 -0.83
C TYR A 37 1.36 -9.47 -0.10
N VAL A 38 1.19 -10.72 -0.51
CA VAL A 38 0.23 -11.66 0.05
C VAL A 38 0.95 -12.55 1.06
N ARG A 39 0.34 -12.78 2.22
CA ARG A 39 0.82 -13.72 3.25
C ARG A 39 -0.14 -14.90 3.32
N ARG A 40 0.34 -16.09 2.98
CA ARG A 40 -0.44 -17.33 2.92
C ARG A 40 -0.07 -18.23 4.10
N SER A 41 -1.05 -18.92 4.67
CA SER A 41 -0.81 -19.98 5.66
C SER A 41 -0.11 -21.18 5.00
N VAL A 42 0.78 -21.84 5.74
CA VAL A 42 1.46 -23.06 5.26
C VAL A 42 0.59 -24.32 5.37
N TYR A 43 -0.59 -24.21 5.99
CA TYR A 43 -1.58 -25.28 6.10
C TYR A 43 -2.89 -24.90 5.41
N SER A 44 -3.56 -25.91 4.86
CA SER A 44 -4.91 -25.79 4.31
C SER A 44 -5.91 -25.34 5.36
N TYR A 45 -6.85 -24.50 4.96
CA TYR A 45 -7.88 -23.95 5.82
C TYR A 45 -8.97 -24.96 6.13
N ASP A 46 -9.24 -25.14 7.41
CA ASP A 46 -10.43 -25.79 7.94
C ASP A 46 -10.95 -24.92 9.10
N ALA A 47 -12.21 -24.51 9.02
CA ALA A 47 -12.84 -23.66 10.02
C ALA A 47 -12.99 -24.35 11.39
N GLN A 48 -12.94 -25.69 11.43
CA GLN A 48 -13.06 -26.49 12.66
C GLN A 48 -11.71 -26.90 13.25
N ASP A 49 -10.59 -26.65 12.55
CA ASP A 49 -9.27 -27.05 13.01
C ASP A 49 -8.76 -26.08 14.10
N SER A 50 -8.61 -26.59 15.32
CA SER A 50 -8.05 -25.81 16.45
C SER A 50 -6.61 -25.33 16.27
N ASN A 51 -5.89 -25.80 15.24
CA ASN A 51 -4.51 -25.42 14.95
C ASN A 51 -4.42 -23.97 14.48
N LEU A 52 -3.82 -23.11 15.31
CA LEU A 52 -3.65 -21.69 15.01
C LEU A 52 -2.85 -21.42 13.72
N TYR A 53 -2.00 -22.34 13.26
CA TYR A 53 -1.25 -22.17 12.00
C TYR A 53 -2.15 -22.22 10.76
N VAL A 54 -3.36 -22.76 10.88
CA VAL A 54 -4.41 -22.78 9.85
C VAL A 54 -5.13 -21.44 9.77
N HIS A 55 -5.29 -20.76 10.91
CA HIS A 55 -6.11 -19.57 11.02
C HIS A 55 -5.34 -18.24 10.99
N LEU A 56 -4.05 -18.25 11.38
CA LEU A 56 -3.23 -17.06 11.53
C LEU A 56 -2.12 -17.02 10.48
N THR A 57 -2.15 -16.03 9.61
CA THR A 57 -1.24 -15.85 8.48
C THR A 57 0.01 -15.02 8.82
N ASN A 58 0.07 -14.44 10.02
CA ASN A 58 1.19 -13.60 10.42
C ASN A 58 2.51 -14.39 10.47
N ALA A 59 3.60 -13.76 9.99
CA ALA A 59 4.89 -14.43 9.86
C ALA A 59 5.47 -14.92 11.20
N ALA A 60 5.20 -14.23 12.31
CA ALA A 60 5.69 -14.62 13.63
C ALA A 60 5.10 -15.95 14.11
N MET A 61 3.83 -16.21 13.79
CA MET A 61 3.16 -17.48 14.05
C MET A 61 3.56 -18.54 13.02
N GLN A 62 3.54 -18.20 11.73
CA GLN A 62 3.88 -19.15 10.67
C GLN A 62 5.30 -19.69 10.81
N LYS A 63 6.28 -18.87 11.23
CA LYS A 63 7.67 -19.32 11.47
C LYS A 63 7.81 -20.41 12.54
N LYS A 64 6.82 -20.56 13.43
CA LYS A 64 6.80 -21.59 14.48
C LYS A 64 6.18 -22.90 13.99
N ALA A 65 5.54 -22.89 12.82
CA ALA A 65 4.94 -24.10 12.25
C ALA A 65 6.02 -25.12 11.87
N PRO A 66 5.84 -26.41 12.19
CA PRO A 66 6.79 -27.47 11.83
C PRO A 66 7.14 -27.52 10.33
N ARG A 67 6.16 -27.28 9.45
CA ARG A 67 6.35 -27.30 7.98
C ARG A 67 6.90 -26.00 7.40
N TYR A 68 7.12 -24.98 8.21
CA TYR A 68 7.50 -23.66 7.70
C TYR A 68 8.84 -23.68 6.96
N ALA A 69 9.83 -24.45 7.42
CA ALA A 69 11.14 -24.48 6.77
C ALA A 69 11.06 -24.91 5.30
N GLU A 70 10.13 -25.82 4.98
CA GLU A 70 9.90 -26.34 3.63
C GLU A 70 9.00 -25.41 2.79
N GLU A 71 8.01 -24.78 3.44
CA GLU A 71 6.98 -23.95 2.77
C GLU A 71 7.27 -22.44 2.83
N MET A 72 8.38 -22.02 3.45
CA MET A 72 8.69 -20.61 3.69
C MET A 72 8.63 -19.79 2.41
N GLU A 73 9.21 -20.29 1.33
CA GLU A 73 9.24 -19.57 0.05
C GLU A 73 7.84 -19.46 -0.58
N ASN A 74 6.96 -20.43 -0.31
CA ASN A 74 5.56 -20.45 -0.76
C ASN A 74 4.61 -19.69 0.17
N SER A 75 5.08 -19.17 1.31
CA SER A 75 4.26 -18.46 2.29
C SER A 75 4.03 -16.99 1.95
N ILE A 76 4.84 -16.41 1.05
CA ILE A 76 4.74 -15.00 0.64
C ILE A 76 4.66 -14.89 -0.87
N TRP A 77 3.57 -14.31 -1.37
CA TRP A 77 3.32 -14.20 -2.81
C TRP A 77 3.24 -12.74 -3.26
N ARG A 78 3.54 -12.49 -4.54
CA ARG A 78 3.15 -11.24 -5.20
C ARG A 78 1.64 -11.23 -5.45
N LEU A 79 1.04 -10.04 -5.53
CA LEU A 79 -0.36 -9.88 -5.92
C LEU A 79 -0.68 -10.51 -7.29
N GLN A 80 0.27 -10.46 -8.22
CA GLN A 80 0.15 -11.13 -9.52
C GLN A 80 -0.01 -12.66 -9.38
N GLN A 81 0.80 -13.30 -8.54
CA GLN A 81 0.72 -14.75 -8.30
C GLN A 81 -0.62 -15.13 -7.66
N MET A 82 -1.15 -14.28 -6.77
CA MET A 82 -2.49 -14.43 -6.22
C MET A 82 -3.55 -14.33 -7.32
N GLU A 83 -3.47 -13.33 -8.20
CA GLU A 83 -4.42 -13.18 -9.30
C GLU A 83 -4.41 -14.39 -10.23
N GLU A 84 -3.22 -14.84 -10.65
CA GLU A 84 -3.04 -16.03 -11.50
C GLU A 84 -3.72 -17.25 -10.88
N CYS A 85 -3.50 -17.51 -9.58
CA CYS A 85 -4.14 -18.60 -8.86
C CYS A 85 -5.67 -18.47 -8.78
N LEU A 86 -6.19 -17.27 -8.49
CA LEU A 86 -7.64 -17.05 -8.42
C LEU A 86 -8.33 -17.14 -9.79
N VAL A 87 -7.62 -16.77 -10.87
CA VAL A 87 -8.09 -16.95 -12.25
C VAL A 87 -8.16 -18.43 -12.59
N GLU A 88 -7.11 -19.21 -12.28
CA GLU A 88 -7.08 -20.66 -12.49
C GLU A 88 -8.19 -21.39 -11.71
N GLN A 89 -8.51 -20.92 -10.50
CA GLN A 89 -9.61 -21.44 -9.69
C GLN A 89 -11.00 -20.98 -10.17
N GLY A 90 -11.09 -20.08 -11.16
CA GLY A 90 -12.34 -19.56 -11.69
C GLY A 90 -13.04 -18.55 -10.77
N HIS A 91 -12.35 -17.99 -9.77
CA HIS A 91 -12.91 -16.99 -8.86
C HIS A 91 -12.99 -15.60 -9.48
N VAL A 92 -12.01 -15.22 -10.32
CA VAL A 92 -11.91 -13.88 -10.90
C VAL A 92 -11.43 -13.90 -12.35
N ALA A 93 -11.61 -12.80 -13.08
CA ALA A 93 -11.02 -12.59 -14.39
C ALA A 93 -9.62 -11.95 -14.28
N HIS A 94 -8.80 -12.09 -15.32
CA HIS A 94 -7.48 -11.45 -15.39
C HIS A 94 -7.60 -9.91 -15.29
N GLY A 95 -6.69 -9.26 -14.56
CA GLY A 95 -6.73 -7.83 -14.28
C GLY A 95 -7.73 -7.41 -13.20
N TRP A 96 -8.37 -8.35 -12.49
CA TRP A 96 -9.27 -8.05 -11.37
C TRP A 96 -8.57 -7.29 -10.22
N VAL A 97 -7.30 -7.57 -9.96
CA VAL A 97 -6.54 -6.91 -8.88
C VAL A 97 -6.49 -5.40 -9.11
N ASP A 98 -6.10 -4.96 -10.31
CA ASP A 98 -5.94 -3.55 -10.63
C ASP A 98 -7.28 -2.85 -10.93
N SER A 99 -8.24 -3.56 -11.54
CA SER A 99 -9.53 -2.97 -11.94
C SER A 99 -10.57 -2.90 -10.81
N LYS A 100 -10.46 -3.78 -9.81
CA LYS A 100 -11.46 -3.88 -8.73
C LYS A 100 -10.84 -3.91 -7.34
N LEU A 101 -10.00 -4.90 -7.01
CA LEU A 101 -9.53 -5.11 -5.63
C LEU A 101 -8.76 -3.91 -5.07
N VAL A 102 -7.72 -3.44 -5.78
CA VAL A 102 -6.89 -2.31 -5.34
C VAL A 102 -7.73 -1.03 -5.20
N PRO A 103 -8.58 -0.65 -6.19
CA PRO A 103 -9.52 0.46 -6.01
C PRO A 103 -10.45 0.32 -4.79
N ASP A 104 -10.99 -0.87 -4.54
CA ASP A 104 -11.88 -1.10 -3.39
C ASP A 104 -11.11 -0.92 -2.06
N ILE A 105 -9.88 -1.43 -1.98
CA ILE A 105 -8.98 -1.24 -0.82
C ILE A 105 -8.61 0.24 -0.63
N MET A 106 -8.24 0.94 -1.72
CA MET A 106 -7.89 2.36 -1.66
C MET A 106 -9.08 3.21 -1.20
N SER A 107 -10.31 2.91 -1.65
CA SER A 107 -11.52 3.59 -1.18
C SER A 107 -11.73 3.40 0.31
N MET A 108 -11.72 2.14 0.75
CA MET A 108 -11.89 1.77 2.16
C MET A 108 -10.87 2.46 3.06
N VAL A 109 -9.58 2.43 2.70
CA VAL A 109 -8.53 3.03 3.55
C VAL A 109 -8.57 4.57 3.52
N THR A 110 -9.01 5.17 2.40
CA THR A 110 -9.22 6.62 2.30
C THR A 110 -10.32 7.07 3.25
N GLU A 111 -11.46 6.37 3.27
CA GLU A 111 -12.58 6.67 4.18
C GLU A 111 -12.15 6.57 5.65
N VAL A 112 -11.39 5.53 6.00
CA VAL A 112 -10.84 5.38 7.37
C VAL A 112 -9.93 6.55 7.74
N LEU A 113 -8.98 6.92 6.87
CA LEU A 113 -8.07 8.04 7.10
C LEU A 113 -8.80 9.37 7.22
N GLN A 114 -9.81 9.61 6.37
CA GLN A 114 -10.65 10.81 6.47
C GLN A 114 -11.43 10.85 7.78
N GLY A 115 -11.95 9.70 8.22
CA GLY A 115 -12.66 9.56 9.48
C GLY A 115 -11.79 9.84 10.70
N CYS A 116 -10.52 9.44 10.67
CA CYS A 116 -9.60 9.60 11.82
C CYS A 116 -8.61 10.77 11.69
N LYS A 117 -8.65 11.57 10.62
CA LYS A 117 -7.65 12.62 10.37
C LYS A 117 -7.43 13.61 11.51
N HIS A 118 -8.48 13.89 12.29
CA HIS A 118 -8.43 14.82 13.43
C HIS A 118 -7.68 14.23 14.65
N GLU A 119 -7.55 12.91 14.71
CA GLU A 119 -6.80 12.20 15.75
C GLU A 119 -5.30 12.06 15.39
N ILE A 120 -4.93 12.32 14.14
CA ILE A 120 -3.53 12.24 13.68
C ILE A 120 -2.78 13.46 14.22
N LYS A 121 -2.04 13.27 15.31
CA LYS A 121 -1.25 14.33 15.94
C LYS A 121 -0.10 14.77 15.02
N PRO A 122 0.00 16.06 14.69
CA PRO A 122 1.14 16.56 13.92
C PRO A 122 2.43 16.42 14.72
N PHE A 123 3.45 15.83 14.10
CA PHE A 123 4.82 15.86 14.60
C PHE A 123 5.76 16.28 13.47
N TYR A 124 6.28 17.50 13.55
CA TYR A 124 7.08 18.10 12.47
C TYR A 124 8.38 17.31 12.25
N GLY A 125 8.79 17.21 10.98
CA GLY A 125 9.99 16.45 10.60
C GLY A 125 9.84 14.94 10.70
N SER A 126 8.60 14.42 10.81
CA SER A 126 8.34 12.98 10.77
C SER A 126 7.51 12.57 9.57
N PHE A 127 7.76 11.34 9.15
CA PHE A 127 6.95 10.57 8.23
C PHE A 127 6.73 9.18 8.82
N ASN A 128 5.66 8.49 8.44
CA ASN A 128 5.40 7.12 8.88
C ASN A 128 5.09 6.22 7.70
N LEU A 129 5.84 5.11 7.61
CA LEU A 129 5.48 3.98 6.78
C LEU A 129 4.62 3.03 7.61
N ILE A 130 3.34 2.93 7.26
CA ILE A 130 2.35 2.12 7.94
C ILE A 130 2.07 0.90 7.05
N GLY A 131 2.18 -0.30 7.60
CA GLY A 131 1.62 -1.49 6.95
C GLY A 131 0.17 -1.66 7.38
N PHE A 132 -0.70 -2.16 6.51
CA PHE A 132 -2.04 -2.53 6.92
C PHE A 132 -2.45 -3.85 6.29
N ASP A 133 -3.29 -4.58 7.00
CA ASP A 133 -3.62 -5.96 6.69
C ASP A 133 -5.07 -6.02 6.21
N VAL A 134 -5.29 -6.62 5.05
CA VAL A 134 -6.62 -6.79 4.44
C VAL A 134 -6.88 -8.28 4.21
N MET A 135 -8.07 -8.75 4.54
CA MET A 135 -8.51 -10.11 4.23
C MET A 135 -9.69 -10.07 3.26
N LEU A 136 -9.86 -11.12 2.47
CA LEU A 136 -11.00 -11.28 1.56
C LEU A 136 -11.90 -12.41 2.06
N ASP A 137 -13.21 -12.22 2.00
CA ASP A 137 -14.17 -13.32 2.13
C ASP A 137 -14.37 -14.07 0.81
N ASP A 138 -15.10 -15.18 0.86
CA ASP A 138 -15.44 -16.02 -0.29
C ASP A 138 -16.29 -15.31 -1.36
N GLU A 139 -16.86 -14.15 -1.03
CA GLU A 139 -17.61 -13.26 -1.93
C GLU A 139 -16.73 -12.14 -2.53
N LEU A 140 -15.41 -12.20 -2.31
CA LEU A 140 -14.41 -11.25 -2.79
C LEU A 140 -14.50 -9.84 -2.16
N ASN A 141 -15.14 -9.70 -0.99
CA ASN A 141 -15.23 -8.44 -0.28
C ASN A 141 -13.97 -8.22 0.57
N PRO A 142 -13.32 -7.03 0.50
CA PRO A 142 -12.16 -6.72 1.32
C PRO A 142 -12.55 -6.23 2.72
N TYR A 143 -11.87 -6.75 3.72
CA TYR A 143 -11.99 -6.36 5.13
C TYR A 143 -10.64 -5.85 5.64
N LEU A 144 -10.59 -4.60 6.07
CA LEU A 144 -9.46 -4.07 6.81
C LEU A 144 -9.41 -4.74 8.20
N ILE A 145 -8.27 -5.35 8.52
CA ILE A 145 -8.05 -6.10 9.76
C ILE A 145 -7.35 -5.23 10.80
N GLU A 146 -6.21 -4.64 10.43
CA GLU A 146 -5.40 -3.82 11.34
C GLU A 146 -4.45 -2.88 10.59
N PHE A 147 -4.02 -1.82 11.29
CA PHE A 147 -2.87 -1.00 10.92
C PHE A 147 -1.68 -1.35 11.82
N ASN A 148 -0.51 -1.45 11.19
CA ASN A 148 0.78 -1.74 11.78
C ASN A 148 1.70 -0.53 11.60
N MET A 149 1.91 0.23 12.67
CA MET A 149 2.77 1.43 12.67
C MET A 149 4.26 1.13 12.54
N ASN A 150 4.66 -0.13 12.77
CA ASN A 150 6.02 -0.61 12.58
C ASN A 150 5.99 -1.89 11.74
N PRO A 151 5.74 -1.79 10.43
CA PRO A 151 5.63 -2.96 9.58
C PRO A 151 6.98 -3.68 9.50
N ALA A 152 6.96 -5.01 9.62
CA ALA A 152 8.18 -5.80 9.51
C ALA A 152 8.81 -5.65 8.11
N LEU A 153 10.11 -5.33 8.08
CA LEU A 153 10.93 -5.15 6.88
C LEU A 153 11.93 -6.31 6.67
N ALA A 154 11.61 -7.50 7.18
CA ALA A 154 12.45 -8.67 7.01
C ALA A 154 12.39 -9.19 5.55
N THR A 155 13.52 -9.71 5.05
CA THR A 155 13.68 -10.19 3.67
C THR A 155 13.87 -11.71 3.61
N SER A 156 13.00 -12.45 4.31
CA SER A 156 13.17 -13.91 4.50
C SER A 156 12.85 -14.77 3.28
N THR A 157 12.08 -14.28 2.31
CA THR A 157 11.73 -14.98 1.06
C THR A 157 12.24 -14.21 -0.16
N SER A 158 12.29 -14.86 -1.32
CA SER A 158 12.70 -14.19 -2.57
C SER A 158 11.75 -13.03 -2.93
N VAL A 159 10.45 -13.17 -2.68
CA VAL A 159 9.47 -12.10 -2.88
C VAL A 159 9.76 -10.91 -1.96
N LEU A 160 10.02 -11.15 -0.68
CA LEU A 160 10.34 -10.07 0.27
C LEU A 160 11.67 -9.39 -0.06
N LYS A 161 12.68 -10.14 -0.52
CA LYS A 161 13.96 -9.59 -0.99
C LYS A 161 13.79 -8.64 -2.18
N ALA A 162 12.78 -8.86 -3.02
CA ALA A 162 12.46 -7.97 -4.13
C ALA A 162 11.62 -6.76 -3.69
N VAL A 163 10.60 -6.97 -2.85
CA VAL A 163 9.61 -5.94 -2.51
C VAL A 163 10.10 -4.98 -1.43
N ILE A 164 10.67 -5.48 -0.32
CA ILE A 164 10.97 -4.65 0.85
C ILE A 164 12.01 -3.56 0.57
N PRO A 165 13.15 -3.84 -0.10
CA PRO A 165 14.11 -2.78 -0.42
C PRO A 165 13.49 -1.65 -1.25
N GLN A 166 12.62 -1.99 -2.20
CA GLN A 166 11.91 -1.00 -3.01
C GLN A 166 10.92 -0.17 -2.16
N VAL A 167 10.14 -0.80 -1.28
CA VAL A 167 9.24 -0.08 -0.37
C VAL A 167 10.01 0.95 0.46
N VAL A 168 11.14 0.54 1.05
CA VAL A 168 11.95 1.42 1.90
C VAL A 168 12.56 2.57 1.08
N GLN A 169 13.21 2.24 -0.04
CA GLN A 169 13.84 3.23 -0.90
C GLN A 169 12.81 4.25 -1.43
N GLU A 170 11.72 3.77 -2.02
CA GLU A 170 10.67 4.65 -2.57
C GLU A 170 10.00 5.50 -1.48
N SER A 171 9.87 4.98 -0.25
CA SER A 171 9.33 5.77 0.87
C SER A 171 10.24 6.95 1.21
N LEU A 172 11.57 6.72 1.26
CA LEU A 172 12.54 7.77 1.52
C LEU A 172 12.58 8.77 0.37
N ASP A 173 12.63 8.30 -0.87
CA ASP A 173 12.64 9.15 -2.06
C ASP A 173 11.38 10.02 -2.13
N LEU A 174 10.22 9.45 -1.81
CA LEU A 174 8.95 10.17 -1.74
C LEU A 174 8.99 11.28 -0.68
N VAL A 175 9.47 10.97 0.53
CA VAL A 175 9.54 11.95 1.62
C VAL A 175 10.52 13.07 1.27
N LEU A 176 11.71 12.74 0.77
CA LEU A 176 12.70 13.73 0.34
C LEU A 176 12.15 14.61 -0.78
N TRP A 177 11.56 14.01 -1.81
CA TRP A 177 10.94 14.72 -2.93
C TRP A 177 9.83 15.67 -2.47
N ALA A 178 8.92 15.21 -1.61
CA ALA A 178 7.81 16.02 -1.10
C ALA A 178 8.28 17.20 -0.23
N HIS A 179 9.50 17.13 0.31
CA HIS A 179 10.14 18.18 1.09
C HIS A 179 11.18 18.98 0.28
N GLY A 180 11.22 18.83 -1.05
CA GLY A 180 12.07 19.63 -1.93
C GLY A 180 13.54 19.21 -1.99
N VAL A 181 13.88 18.04 -1.45
CA VAL A 181 15.22 17.45 -1.56
C VAL A 181 15.25 16.56 -2.82
N PRO A 182 16.21 16.73 -3.74
CA PRO A 182 16.31 15.89 -4.94
C PRO A 182 16.51 14.41 -4.57
N ALA A 183 15.78 13.51 -5.23
CA ALA A 183 15.78 12.06 -4.95
C ALA A 183 17.10 11.33 -5.34
N THR A 184 18.10 12.03 -5.86
CA THR A 184 19.42 11.44 -6.17
C THR A 184 20.54 12.25 -5.54
N PRO A 185 21.38 11.65 -4.69
CA PRO A 185 22.69 12.23 -4.42
C PRO A 185 23.52 12.04 -5.70
N GLY A 186 24.01 13.13 -6.28
CA GLY A 186 25.18 13.04 -7.14
C GLY A 186 26.35 12.41 -6.38
N PRO A 187 27.51 12.14 -7.02
CA PRO A 187 28.66 11.46 -6.42
C PRO A 187 29.29 12.15 -5.19
N ARG A 188 28.73 13.28 -4.75
CA ARG A 188 29.07 13.98 -3.52
C ARG A 188 27.82 13.91 -2.63
N GLY A 189 27.85 13.04 -1.63
CA GLY A 189 26.74 12.74 -0.74
C GLY A 189 26.27 13.94 0.11
N ILE A 190 25.53 13.63 1.17
CA ILE A 190 24.78 14.44 2.16
C ILE A 190 25.42 15.79 2.63
N ALA A 191 26.66 16.11 2.26
CA ALA A 191 27.43 17.29 2.63
C ALA A 191 26.92 18.64 2.08
N GLN A 192 25.81 18.69 1.34
CA GLN A 192 25.25 19.93 0.76
C GLN A 192 23.80 20.21 1.18
N LEU A 193 23.36 19.70 2.33
CA LEU A 193 22.20 20.26 3.03
C LEU A 193 22.59 21.61 3.61
N SER A 194 22.65 22.62 2.74
CA SER A 194 22.77 24.03 3.10
C SER A 194 21.66 24.40 4.09
N SER A 195 21.96 25.28 5.05
CA SER A 195 21.00 25.87 6.00
C SER A 195 19.84 26.63 5.33
N ASP A 196 19.91 26.81 4.02
CA ASP A 196 18.95 27.56 3.21
C ASP A 196 18.10 26.63 2.34
N VAL A 197 17.49 25.60 2.93
CA VAL A 197 16.37 24.91 2.27
C VAL A 197 15.19 25.90 2.32
N GLU A 198 15.10 26.77 1.31
CA GLU A 198 13.85 27.46 1.01
C GLU A 198 12.79 26.37 0.86
N TYR A 199 11.87 26.31 1.83
CA TYR A 199 10.70 25.45 1.76
C TYR A 199 10.01 25.79 0.44
N CYS A 200 10.14 24.93 -0.56
CA CYS A 200 9.59 25.21 -1.88
C CYS A 200 8.08 25.38 -1.70
N SER A 201 7.62 26.62 -1.82
CA SER A 201 6.23 27.04 -1.59
C SER A 201 5.27 26.51 -2.67
N LYS A 202 5.80 25.76 -3.64
CA LYS A 202 5.05 25.04 -4.65
C LYS A 202 5.55 23.59 -4.68
N PRO A 203 4.84 22.64 -4.03
CA PRO A 203 5.22 21.25 -4.20
C PRO A 203 5.10 20.92 -5.69
N SER A 204 6.13 20.28 -6.22
CA SER A 204 6.27 19.84 -7.59
C SER A 204 5.05 19.03 -8.06
N THR A 205 4.80 19.04 -9.36
CA THR A 205 3.72 18.34 -10.04
C THR A 205 3.59 16.88 -9.60
N LEU A 206 2.40 16.50 -9.12
CA LEU A 206 2.01 15.11 -8.94
C LEU A 206 1.68 14.53 -10.32
N PRO A 207 1.95 13.23 -10.57
CA PRO A 207 2.31 12.18 -9.62
C PRO A 207 3.79 12.17 -9.16
N PHE A 208 4.09 11.45 -8.06
CA PHE A 208 5.47 11.12 -7.70
C PHE A 208 6.11 10.40 -8.89
N PRO A 209 7.13 10.99 -9.55
CA PRO A 209 7.47 10.60 -10.92
C PRO A 209 8.12 9.21 -11.01
N ASN A 210 8.73 8.72 -9.93
CA ASN A 210 9.58 7.52 -9.95
C ASN A 210 9.27 6.57 -8.77
N GLY A 211 8.09 5.96 -8.75
CA GLY A 211 7.80 4.88 -7.78
C GLY A 211 6.40 4.30 -7.88
N GLN A 212 6.14 3.29 -7.05
CA GLN A 212 4.84 2.59 -7.01
C GLN A 212 3.84 3.22 -6.05
N PHE A 213 4.27 4.24 -5.29
CA PHE A 213 3.40 5.00 -4.40
C PHE A 213 2.42 5.87 -5.21
N LYS A 214 1.12 5.60 -5.03
CA LYS A 214 0.00 6.34 -5.61
C LYS A 214 -0.52 7.35 -4.60
N LEU A 215 -0.78 8.59 -5.02
CA LEU A 215 -1.31 9.62 -4.14
C LEU A 215 -2.72 9.24 -3.67
N LEU A 216 -2.93 9.29 -2.35
CA LEU A 216 -4.21 8.99 -1.72
C LEU A 216 -4.91 10.23 -1.19
N ILE A 217 -4.20 11.08 -0.43
CA ILE A 217 -4.73 12.31 0.17
C ILE A 217 -3.67 13.41 0.08
N ASP A 218 -4.07 14.62 -0.33
CA ASP A 218 -3.30 15.86 -0.21
C ASP A 218 -4.24 17.00 0.21
N ASP A 219 -4.36 17.21 1.52
CA ASP A 219 -5.22 18.24 2.11
C ASP A 219 -4.79 19.66 1.69
N ALA A 220 -3.50 19.87 1.39
CA ALA A 220 -3.01 21.20 0.98
C ALA A 220 -3.59 21.62 -0.37
N ARG A 221 -3.90 20.63 -1.22
CA ARG A 221 -4.49 20.83 -2.55
C ARG A 221 -5.98 20.48 -2.61
N GLY A 222 -6.57 20.04 -1.50
CA GLY A 222 -7.94 19.53 -1.47
C GLY A 222 -8.13 18.26 -2.30
N TYR A 223 -7.09 17.46 -2.48
CA TYR A 223 -7.16 16.20 -3.22
C TYR A 223 -7.43 15.03 -2.28
N VAL A 224 -8.38 14.19 -2.69
CA VAL A 224 -8.68 12.90 -2.08
C VAL A 224 -8.95 11.94 -3.21
N TRP A 225 -8.25 10.81 -3.23
CA TRP A 225 -8.42 9.80 -4.26
C TRP A 225 -9.87 9.29 -4.31
N SER A 226 -10.39 9.11 -5.53
CA SER A 226 -11.71 8.53 -5.76
C SER A 226 -11.69 7.53 -6.91
N ARG A 227 -12.58 6.53 -6.85
CA ARG A 227 -12.70 5.49 -7.89
C ARG A 227 -12.99 6.05 -9.29
N SER A 228 -13.70 7.17 -9.37
CA SER A 228 -14.04 7.85 -10.63
C SER A 228 -12.81 8.39 -11.39
N GLU A 229 -11.71 8.67 -10.68
CA GLU A 229 -10.49 9.23 -11.25
C GLU A 229 -9.49 8.14 -11.69
N GLY A 230 -9.60 6.92 -11.16
CA GLY A 230 -8.78 5.76 -11.57
C GLY A 230 -9.09 5.24 -12.98
N LYS A 231 -10.14 5.73 -13.63
CA LYS A 231 -10.33 5.60 -15.07
C LYS A 231 -9.62 6.78 -15.73
N GLU A 232 -8.47 6.54 -16.37
CA GLU A 232 -7.84 7.54 -17.25
C GLU A 232 -8.90 8.11 -18.19
N ARG A 233 -9.36 9.34 -17.93
CA ARG A 233 -10.06 10.10 -18.94
C ARG A 233 -8.99 10.55 -19.92
N SER A 234 -8.96 9.92 -21.10
CA SER A 234 -8.29 10.51 -22.26
C SER A 234 -9.04 11.80 -22.63
N SER A 235 -8.70 12.90 -21.98
CA SER A 235 -9.07 14.23 -22.45
C SER A 235 -7.78 14.98 -22.72
N SER A 236 -7.55 15.23 -24.01
CA SER A 236 -6.55 16.12 -24.57
C SER A 236 -6.41 17.41 -23.74
N PRO A 237 -5.20 17.98 -23.62
CA PRO A 237 -4.99 19.21 -22.88
C PRO A 237 -5.80 20.33 -23.54
N ARG A 238 -6.67 21.00 -22.77
CA ARG A 238 -7.26 22.27 -23.18
C ARG A 238 -6.20 23.35 -22.99
N ASP A 239 -5.90 24.06 -24.06
CA ASP A 239 -5.02 25.23 -24.08
C ASP A 239 -5.45 26.28 -23.04
N PRO A 240 -4.55 26.70 -22.13
CA PRO A 240 -4.82 27.78 -21.19
C PRO A 240 -4.44 29.13 -21.83
N CYS A 241 -5.14 29.53 -22.89
CA CYS A 241 -4.94 30.85 -23.52
C CYS A 241 -6.26 31.41 -24.07
N LEU A 242 -7.23 31.66 -23.19
CA LEU A 242 -8.31 32.60 -23.49
C LEU A 242 -8.54 33.48 -22.26
N SER A 243 -8.08 34.72 -22.36
CA SER A 243 -8.33 35.79 -21.40
C SER A 243 -9.83 36.15 -21.37
N PRO A 244 -10.37 36.60 -20.22
CA PRO A 244 -11.75 37.03 -20.13
C PRO A 244 -11.91 38.41 -20.78
N ARG A 245 -12.71 38.51 -21.84
CA ARG A 245 -13.27 39.80 -22.26
C ARG A 245 -14.48 40.10 -21.39
N ILE A 246 -14.35 41.10 -20.52
CA ILE A 246 -15.47 41.80 -19.91
C ILE A 246 -15.79 42.98 -20.84
N ILE A 247 -17.02 42.95 -21.38
CA ILE A 247 -17.77 43.97 -22.16
C ILE A 247 -16.96 44.71 -23.24
#